data_AF-A0A0F6IIP8-F1
#
_entry.id   AF-A0A0F6IIP8-F1
#
_cell.length_a   1.000
_cell.length_b   1.000
_cell.length_c   1.000
_cell.angle_alpha   90.00
_cell.angle_beta   90.00
_cell.angle_gamma   90.00
#
_symmetry.space_group_name_H-M   'P 1'
#
loop_
_entity.id
_entity.type
_entity.pdbx_description
1 polymer ?
#
loop_
_entity_poly.entity_id
_entity_poly.type
_entity_poly.pdbx_seq_one_letter_code
_entity_poly.pdbx_strand_id
1 'polypeptide(L)'
;MWTLDKKIGIIFNGEIYNHFELKEELIKKSYKFKTDHSDTEVILHAYREWGVNCVNKFNGMWAFALYDIDKKIVFCSRDRFGKKPFYYTNQSNCFAFSSELTALKNNINLTLTISKKSLQKYFGYNYIPAPNTLYKEVKKLPGGYNLIFNISTGGIRLEKYWDFKIEPSIGLSKKNEVIIAETIYDLLEKSVKRRLVSDVPLGFF
;
A
#
# COMPACT_ATOMS: atom_id res chain seq x y z
N MET A 1 1.71 9.25 12.30
CA MET A 1 0.53 9.71 13.07
C MET A 1 0.18 8.67 14.12
N TRP A 2 -0.42 9.06 15.26
CA TRP A 2 -0.93 8.14 16.28
C TRP A 2 -2.41 8.43 16.56
N THR A 3 -3.13 7.37 16.90
CA THR A 3 -4.48 7.46 17.47
C THR A 3 -4.48 8.16 18.82
N LEU A 4 -5.64 8.68 19.24
CA LEU A 4 -5.82 9.49 20.45
C LEU A 4 -5.33 8.80 21.74
N ASP A 5 -5.71 7.53 21.88
CA ASP A 5 -5.31 6.66 22.98
C ASP A 5 -3.88 6.11 22.86
N LYS A 6 -3.15 6.49 21.80
CA LYS A 6 -1.80 6.04 21.46
C LYS A 6 -1.66 4.53 21.29
N LYS A 7 -2.74 3.80 21.01
CA LYS A 7 -2.71 2.34 20.82
C LYS A 7 -2.27 1.90 19.43
N ILE A 8 -2.51 2.75 18.44
CA ILE A 8 -2.20 2.47 17.04
C ILE A 8 -1.44 3.64 16.43
N GLY A 9 -0.28 3.35 15.84
CA GLY A 9 0.58 4.31 15.16
C GLY A 9 0.81 3.93 13.70
N ILE A 10 1.02 4.92 12.82
CA ILE A 10 1.21 4.69 11.39
C ILE A 10 2.29 5.60 10.79
N ILE A 11 3.04 5.03 9.85
CA ILE A 11 3.83 5.74 8.84
C ILE A 11 3.24 5.38 7.47
N PHE A 12 3.03 6.39 6.63
CA PHE A 12 2.30 6.26 5.36
C PHE A 12 2.96 7.13 4.28
N ASN A 13 3.12 6.55 3.10
CA ASN A 13 3.49 7.24 1.87
C ASN A 13 2.47 6.86 0.81
N GLY A 14 1.68 7.83 0.35
CA GLY A 14 0.56 7.55 -0.50
C GLY A 14 -0.52 8.61 -0.40
N GLU A 15 -1.63 8.30 -1.06
CA GLU A 15 -2.89 9.03 -1.02
C GLU A 15 -4.03 8.02 -1.06
N ILE A 16 -5.02 8.20 -0.19
CA ILE A 16 -6.32 7.51 -0.30
C ILE A 16 -7.32 8.49 -0.93
N TYR A 17 -7.55 8.36 -2.24
CA TYR A 17 -8.38 9.28 -3.00
C TYR A 17 -9.84 9.31 -2.54
N ASN A 18 -10.36 8.19 -2.01
CA ASN A 18 -11.73 8.11 -1.47
C ASN A 18 -11.79 8.31 0.05
N HIS A 19 -10.86 9.06 0.64
CA HIS A 19 -10.80 9.25 2.09
C HIS A 19 -12.01 10.02 2.63
N PHE A 20 -12.60 10.94 1.86
CA PHE A 20 -13.80 11.68 2.26
C PHE A 20 -14.99 10.74 2.46
N GLU A 21 -15.27 9.87 1.49
CA GLU A 21 -16.37 8.91 1.55
C GLU A 21 -16.18 7.91 2.70
N LEU A 22 -14.93 7.46 2.91
CA LEU A 22 -14.59 6.58 4.03
C LEU A 22 -14.73 7.28 5.38
N LYS A 23 -14.35 8.55 5.46
CA LYS A 23 -14.52 9.37 6.67
C LYS A 23 -15.99 9.48 7.03
N GLU A 24 -16.86 9.77 6.06
CA GLU A 24 -18.32 9.82 6.30
C GLU A 24 -18.88 8.47 6.79
N GLU A 25 -18.45 7.34 6.18
CA GLU A 25 -18.83 6.00 6.63
C GLU A 25 -18.41 5.75 8.09
N LEU A 26 -17.20 6.18 8.45
CA LEU A 26 -16.65 6.01 9.79
C LEU A 26 -17.30 6.95 10.83
N ILE A 27 -17.65 8.18 10.46
CA ILE A 27 -18.39 9.10 11.33
C ILE A 27 -19.77 8.53 11.67
N LYS A 28 -20.46 7.93 10.69
CA LYS A 28 -21.74 7.22 10.92
C LYS A 28 -21.59 6.02 11.87
N LYS A 29 -20.37 5.49 12.00
CA LYS A 29 -19.99 4.44 12.96
C LYS A 29 -19.44 4.99 14.29
N SER A 30 -19.67 6.27 14.56
CA SER A 30 -19.28 6.96 15.79
C SER A 30 -17.77 7.19 15.98
N TYR A 31 -16.96 7.09 14.91
CA TYR A 31 -15.56 7.51 14.98
C TYR A 31 -15.44 9.04 14.92
N LYS A 32 -14.62 9.59 15.82
CA LYS A 32 -14.34 11.02 15.90
C LYS A 32 -12.99 11.31 15.27
N PHE A 33 -12.97 12.19 14.28
CA PHE A 33 -11.77 12.65 13.60
C PHE A 33 -11.27 13.94 14.22
N LYS A 34 -9.96 14.10 14.31
CA LYS A 34 -9.29 15.34 14.70
C LYS A 34 -9.01 16.25 13.52
N THR A 35 -8.76 15.64 12.37
CA THR A 35 -8.38 16.35 11.15
C THR A 35 -9.56 16.45 10.21
N ASP A 36 -9.61 17.55 9.46
CA ASP A 36 -10.67 17.75 8.48
C ASP A 36 -10.40 16.96 7.18
N HIS A 37 -9.14 16.92 6.74
CA HIS A 37 -8.76 16.41 5.41
C HIS A 37 -7.58 15.42 5.41
N SER A 38 -7.41 14.60 6.47
CA SER A 38 -6.30 13.61 6.51
C SER A 38 -6.76 12.20 6.14
N ASP A 39 -6.23 11.69 5.03
CA ASP A 39 -6.34 10.27 4.68
C ASP A 39 -5.63 9.34 5.68
N THR A 40 -4.56 9.82 6.33
CA THR A 40 -3.79 9.06 7.31
C THR A 40 -4.66 8.71 8.53
N GLU A 41 -5.48 9.65 8.99
CA GLU A 41 -6.42 9.40 10.10
C GLU A 41 -7.53 8.43 9.69
N VAL A 42 -7.99 8.52 8.42
CA VAL A 42 -8.94 7.56 7.85
C VAL A 42 -8.38 6.13 7.89
N ILE A 43 -7.10 5.91 7.55
CA ILE A 43 -6.49 4.57 7.63
C ILE A 43 -6.52 4.02 9.06
N LEU A 44 -6.23 4.85 10.07
CA LEU A 44 -6.23 4.43 11.47
C LEU A 44 -7.62 3.99 11.94
N HIS A 45 -8.66 4.76 11.62
CA HIS A 45 -10.04 4.41 11.99
C HIS A 45 -10.58 3.25 11.17
N ALA A 46 -10.26 3.18 9.87
CA ALA A 46 -10.61 2.06 9.01
C ALA A 46 -10.01 0.74 9.52
N TYR A 47 -8.75 0.77 9.99
CA TYR A 47 -8.13 -0.40 10.62
C TYR A 47 -8.80 -0.80 11.93
N ARG A 48 -9.24 0.17 12.76
CA ARG A 48 -9.99 -0.14 14.00
C ARG A 48 -11.31 -0.84 13.71
N GLU A 49 -12.03 -0.34 12.71
CA GLU A 49 -13.35 -0.84 12.36
C GLU A 49 -13.29 -2.18 11.61
N TRP A 50 -12.41 -2.29 10.61
CA TRP A 50 -12.41 -3.42 9.67
C TRP A 50 -11.16 -4.31 9.76
N GLY A 51 -10.24 -4.02 10.68
CA GLY A 51 -8.97 -4.75 10.80
C GLY A 51 -8.13 -4.65 9.53
N VAL A 52 -7.40 -5.72 9.20
CA VAL A 52 -6.55 -5.78 8.00
C VAL A 52 -7.33 -5.73 6.69
N ASN A 53 -8.65 -5.98 6.72
CA ASN A 53 -9.52 -5.93 5.55
C ASN A 53 -9.90 -4.50 5.15
N CYS A 54 -9.52 -3.50 5.95
CA CYS A 54 -9.76 -2.09 5.64
C CYS A 54 -9.23 -1.69 4.24
N VAL A 55 -8.12 -2.29 3.81
CA VAL A 55 -7.47 -2.00 2.53
C VAL A 55 -8.33 -2.33 1.31
N ASN A 56 -9.32 -3.22 1.46
CA ASN A 56 -10.26 -3.55 0.38
C ASN A 56 -11.18 -2.38 0.04
N LYS A 57 -11.40 -1.46 0.99
CA LYS A 57 -12.22 -0.25 0.82
C LYS A 57 -11.44 0.93 0.26
N PHE A 58 -10.11 0.84 0.20
CA PHE A 58 -9.27 1.96 -0.24
C PHE A 58 -9.23 2.06 -1.76
N ASN A 59 -9.32 3.29 -2.26
CA ASN A 59 -8.99 3.67 -3.62
C ASN A 59 -7.86 4.70 -3.54
N GLY A 60 -6.68 4.36 -4.07
CA GLY A 60 -5.47 5.12 -3.76
C GLY A 60 -4.22 4.51 -4.34
N MET A 61 -3.11 5.16 -4.03
CA MET A 61 -1.76 4.61 -4.14
C MET A 61 -1.12 4.69 -2.76
N TRP A 62 -0.51 3.62 -2.26
CA TRP A 62 -0.02 3.63 -0.88
C TRP A 62 1.03 2.58 -0.61
N ALA A 63 1.83 2.92 0.38
CA ALA A 63 2.61 2.00 1.18
C ALA A 63 2.57 2.50 2.62
N PHE A 64 2.14 1.68 3.57
CA PHE A 64 2.16 2.03 4.99
C PHE A 64 2.67 0.90 5.87
N ALA A 65 3.08 1.28 7.07
CA ALA A 65 3.29 0.39 8.21
C ALA A 65 2.53 0.94 9.42
N LEU A 66 1.64 0.13 9.96
CA LEU A 66 0.80 0.44 11.11
C LEU A 66 1.19 -0.48 12.27
N TYR A 67 1.54 0.10 13.41
CA TYR A 67 1.83 -0.63 14.64
C TYR A 67 0.60 -0.64 15.54
N ASP A 68 0.13 -1.85 15.90
CA ASP A 68 -0.94 -2.09 16.87
C ASP A 68 -0.32 -2.66 18.16
N ILE A 69 -0.36 -1.87 19.22
CA ILE A 69 0.24 -2.21 20.52
C ILE A 69 -0.48 -3.39 21.17
N ASP A 70 -1.80 -3.39 21.14
CA ASP A 70 -2.60 -4.39 21.86
C ASP A 70 -2.46 -5.77 21.19
N LYS A 71 -2.36 -5.79 19.86
CA LYS A 71 -2.12 -7.03 19.10
C LYS A 71 -0.65 -7.40 18.97
N LYS A 72 0.28 -6.50 19.33
CA LYS A 72 1.74 -6.67 19.14
C LYS A 72 2.11 -7.05 17.71
N ILE A 73 1.53 -6.34 16.73
CA ILE A 73 1.81 -6.55 15.31
C ILE A 73 2.18 -5.26 14.60
N VAL A 74 3.00 -5.40 13.56
CA VAL A 74 3.13 -4.38 12.51
C VAL A 74 2.38 -4.87 11.28
N PHE A 75 1.29 -4.18 10.94
CA PHE A 75 0.50 -4.39 9.74
C PHE A 75 0.96 -3.42 8.65
N CYS A 76 1.53 -3.96 7.58
CA CYS A 76 1.94 -3.20 6.42
C CYS A 76 1.05 -3.55 5.21
N SER A 77 0.83 -2.58 4.34
CA SER A 77 0.09 -2.80 3.10
C SER A 77 0.70 -1.99 1.97
N ARG A 78 0.66 -2.55 0.77
CA ARG A 78 1.04 -1.88 -0.48
C ARG A 78 -0.15 -1.91 -1.45
N ASP A 79 -0.37 -0.81 -2.17
CA ASP A 79 -1.49 -0.67 -3.09
C ASP A 79 -1.52 -1.75 -4.18
N ARG A 80 -2.69 -1.88 -4.83
CA ARG A 80 -3.02 -2.91 -5.83
C ARG A 80 -1.92 -3.11 -6.88
N PHE A 81 -1.39 -2.01 -7.42
CA PHE A 81 -0.37 -2.05 -8.47
C PHE A 81 1.05 -1.85 -7.93
N GLY A 82 1.20 -1.62 -6.62
CA GLY A 82 2.48 -1.36 -5.99
C GLY A 82 3.12 -0.04 -6.44
N LYS A 83 2.32 1.01 -6.65
CA LYS A 83 2.83 2.32 -7.12
C LYS A 83 3.83 2.94 -6.16
N LYS A 84 3.59 2.87 -4.84
CA LYS A 84 4.54 3.36 -3.83
C LYS A 84 5.52 2.26 -3.42
N PRO A 85 6.84 2.52 -3.32
CA PRO A 85 7.81 1.49 -2.99
C PRO A 85 7.69 1.04 -1.52
N PHE A 86 7.89 -0.27 -1.29
CA PHE A 86 7.97 -0.84 0.05
C PHE A 86 8.94 -2.02 0.05
N TYR A 87 10.03 -1.88 0.79
CA TYR A 87 11.08 -2.86 0.98
C TYR A 87 11.11 -3.29 2.44
N TYR A 88 11.40 -4.57 2.69
CA TYR A 88 11.52 -5.08 4.04
C TYR A 88 12.54 -6.20 4.15
N THR A 89 13.05 -6.42 5.37
CA THR A 89 13.92 -7.53 5.74
C THR A 89 13.58 -7.99 7.17
N ASN A 90 13.85 -9.26 7.44
CA ASN A 90 13.73 -9.84 8.78
C ASN A 90 14.93 -10.75 8.98
N GLN A 91 15.93 -10.23 9.68
CA GLN A 91 17.19 -10.91 9.93
C GLN A 91 17.73 -10.48 11.29
N SER A 92 18.52 -11.33 11.95
CA SER A 92 19.21 -10.95 13.20
C SER A 92 18.29 -10.37 14.28
N ASN A 93 17.08 -10.94 14.44
CA ASN A 93 16.02 -10.43 15.32
C ASN A 93 15.62 -8.96 15.07
N CYS A 94 15.84 -8.48 13.85
CA CYS A 94 15.55 -7.13 13.40
C CYS A 94 14.63 -7.19 12.18
N PHE A 95 13.39 -6.71 12.37
CA PHE A 95 12.48 -6.41 11.27
C PHE A 95 12.65 -4.95 10.89
N ALA A 96 13.03 -4.70 9.64
CA ALA A 96 13.22 -3.36 9.09
C ALA A 96 12.50 -3.21 7.77
N PHE A 97 11.99 -2.00 7.50
CA PHE A 97 11.32 -1.66 6.26
C PHE A 97 11.63 -0.23 5.83
N SER A 98 11.47 0.07 4.54
CA SER A 98 11.73 1.40 3.97
C SER A 98 11.08 1.55 2.59
N SER A 99 10.86 2.80 2.17
CA SER A 99 10.54 3.14 0.77
C SER A 99 11.76 3.07 -0.16
N GLU A 100 12.97 3.04 0.39
CA GLU A 100 14.23 3.03 -0.36
C GLU A 100 15.23 1.99 0.18
N LEU A 101 15.96 1.34 -0.74
CA LEU A 101 16.97 0.34 -0.38
C LEU A 101 18.20 0.97 0.30
N THR A 102 18.54 2.21 -0.02
CA THR A 102 19.66 2.98 0.56
C THR A 102 19.49 3.14 2.08
N ALA A 103 18.28 3.44 2.54
CA ALA A 103 18.00 3.55 3.97
C ALA A 103 18.20 2.22 4.72
N LEU A 104 17.87 1.08 4.11
CA LEU A 104 18.17 -0.23 4.69
C LEU A 104 19.67 -0.54 4.65
N LYS A 105 20.37 -0.18 3.58
CA LYS A 105 21.82 -0.40 3.43
C LYS A 105 22.64 0.28 4.53
N ASN A 106 22.21 1.45 5.00
CA ASN A 106 22.93 2.21 6.03
C ASN A 106 22.68 1.70 7.46
N ASN A 107 21.88 0.65 7.65
CA ASN A 107 21.64 0.07 8.97
C ASN A 107 22.73 -0.96 9.33
N ILE A 108 23.50 -0.66 10.38
CA ILE A 108 24.63 -1.51 10.82
C ILE A 108 24.22 -2.90 11.30
N ASN A 109 22.95 -3.10 11.66
CA ASN A 109 22.43 -4.40 12.09
C ASN A 109 22.02 -5.30 10.92
N LEU A 110 22.14 -4.84 9.67
CA LEU A 110 21.75 -5.59 8.48
C LEU A 110 22.97 -6.05 7.70
N THR A 111 22.98 -7.33 7.34
CA THR A 111 23.93 -7.87 6.36
C THR A 111 23.24 -7.92 5.01
N LEU A 112 23.80 -7.23 4.01
CA LEU A 112 23.26 -7.14 2.66
C LEU A 112 24.26 -7.62 1.62
N THR A 113 23.89 -8.61 0.83
CA THR A 113 24.71 -9.15 -0.26
C THR A 113 24.02 -9.00 -1.60
N ILE A 114 24.81 -8.71 -2.65
CA ILE A 114 24.27 -8.53 -4.00
C ILE A 114 23.77 -9.88 -4.54
N SER A 115 22.55 -9.86 -5.08
CA SER A 115 21.92 -11.00 -5.73
C SER A 115 22.29 -11.06 -7.21
N LYS A 116 23.13 -12.03 -7.60
CA LYS A 116 23.44 -12.30 -9.02
C LYS A 116 22.18 -12.55 -9.85
N LYS A 117 21.21 -13.28 -9.27
CA LYS A 117 19.89 -13.53 -9.90
C LYS A 117 19.11 -12.22 -10.13
N SER A 118 19.18 -11.29 -9.18
CA SER A 118 18.50 -10.01 -9.33
C SER A 118 19.18 -9.13 -10.38
N LEU A 119 20.52 -9.17 -10.49
CA LEU A 119 21.25 -8.51 -11.57
C LEU A 119 20.87 -9.08 -12.94
N GLN A 120 20.78 -10.41 -13.08
CA GLN A 120 20.31 -11.04 -14.31
C GLN A 120 18.90 -10.57 -14.70
N LYS A 121 17.98 -10.48 -13.72
CA LYS A 121 16.64 -9.93 -13.95
C LYS A 121 16.67 -8.46 -14.36
N TYR A 122 17.53 -7.66 -13.73
CA TYR A 122 17.69 -6.26 -14.09
C TYR A 122 18.15 -6.11 -15.55
N PHE A 123 19.17 -6.85 -15.98
CA PHE A 123 19.63 -6.80 -17.37
C PHE A 123 18.63 -7.41 -18.36
N GLY A 124 17.85 -8.41 -17.94
CA GLY A 124 16.84 -9.04 -18.79
C GLY A 124 15.54 -8.24 -18.94
N TYR A 125 15.12 -7.51 -17.91
CA TYR A 125 13.82 -6.82 -17.87
C TYR A 125 13.91 -5.29 -17.72
N ASN A 126 15.11 -4.73 -17.55
CA ASN A 126 15.36 -3.34 -17.13
C ASN A 126 14.78 -2.96 -15.75
N TYR A 127 14.32 -3.94 -14.97
CA TYR A 127 13.93 -3.76 -13.57
C TYR A 127 14.02 -5.07 -12.79
N ILE A 128 13.99 -4.99 -11.45
CA ILE A 128 13.96 -6.16 -10.57
C ILE A 128 12.50 -6.37 -10.10
N PRO A 129 11.79 -7.40 -10.60
CA PRO A 129 10.42 -7.68 -10.22
C PRO A 129 10.33 -8.12 -8.74
N ALA A 130 9.22 -7.76 -8.10
CA ALA A 130 8.89 -8.28 -6.78
C ALA A 130 8.81 -9.83 -6.82
N PRO A 131 9.16 -10.52 -5.72
CA PRO A 131 9.56 -9.97 -4.43
C PRO A 131 11.06 -9.63 -4.34
N ASN A 132 11.82 -9.70 -5.44
CA ASN A 132 13.27 -9.51 -5.40
C ASN A 132 13.66 -8.03 -5.31
N THR A 133 14.86 -7.80 -4.77
CA THR A 133 15.58 -6.52 -4.80
C THR A 133 17.02 -6.76 -5.24
N LEU A 134 17.84 -5.72 -5.30
CA LEU A 134 19.29 -5.88 -5.54
C LEU A 134 19.95 -6.76 -4.46
N TYR A 135 19.47 -6.69 -3.22
CA TYR A 135 20.01 -7.43 -2.08
C TYR A 135 19.25 -8.74 -1.87
N LYS A 136 19.97 -9.83 -1.55
CA LYS A 136 19.34 -11.15 -1.33
C LYS A 136 18.42 -11.15 -0.10
N GLU A 137 18.80 -10.38 0.91
CA GLU A 137 18.20 -10.36 2.24
C GLU A 137 17.04 -9.36 2.35
N VAL A 138 16.85 -8.52 1.34
CA VAL A 138 15.75 -7.55 1.28
C VAL A 138 14.73 -7.96 0.24
N LYS A 139 13.46 -7.98 0.64
CA LYS A 139 12.32 -8.27 -0.22
C LYS A 139 11.56 -6.98 -0.55
N LYS A 140 11.04 -6.92 -1.76
CA LYS A 140 10.08 -5.91 -2.20
C LYS A 140 8.67 -6.47 -1.96
N LEU A 141 7.85 -5.82 -1.13
CA LEU A 141 6.46 -6.26 -0.91
C LEU A 141 5.70 -6.16 -2.24
N PRO A 142 5.10 -7.23 -2.79
CA PRO A 142 4.37 -7.12 -4.06
C PRO A 142 3.17 -6.16 -3.95
N GLY A 143 2.73 -5.60 -5.08
CA GLY A 143 1.45 -4.87 -5.12
C GLY A 143 0.28 -5.80 -4.82
N GLY A 144 -0.75 -5.28 -4.14
CA GLY A 144 -1.92 -6.08 -3.74
C GLY A 144 -1.68 -7.02 -2.57
N TYR A 145 -0.60 -6.82 -1.80
CA TYR A 145 -0.26 -7.63 -0.63
C TYR A 145 -0.26 -6.81 0.67
N ASN A 146 -0.68 -7.51 1.72
CA ASN A 146 -0.51 -7.16 3.11
C ASN A 146 0.65 -7.98 3.70
N LEU A 147 1.38 -7.38 4.64
CA LEU A 147 2.39 -8.04 5.46
C LEU A 147 2.03 -7.83 6.92
N ILE A 148 1.94 -8.91 7.69
CA ILE A 148 1.71 -8.88 9.13
C ILE A 148 2.96 -9.44 9.80
N PHE A 149 3.69 -8.59 10.51
CA PHE A 149 4.81 -8.99 11.35
C PHE A 149 4.34 -9.11 12.80
N ASN A 150 4.54 -10.29 13.39
CA ASN A 150 4.22 -10.53 14.80
C ASN A 150 5.48 -10.27 15.65
N ILE A 151 5.39 -9.27 16.53
CA ILE A 151 6.55 -8.80 17.30
C ILE A 151 6.99 -9.83 18.34
N SER A 152 6.05 -10.60 18.90
CA SER A 152 6.36 -11.58 19.94
C SER A 152 7.07 -12.83 19.40
N THR A 153 6.78 -13.22 18.15
CA THR A 153 7.31 -14.44 17.54
C THR A 153 8.36 -14.18 16.47
N GLY A 154 8.48 -12.94 15.98
CA GLY A 154 9.30 -12.62 14.80
C GLY A 154 8.72 -13.14 13.48
N GLY A 155 7.51 -13.72 13.49
CA GLY A 155 6.87 -14.32 12.33
C GLY A 155 6.34 -13.29 11.33
N ILE A 156 6.43 -13.61 10.04
CA ILE A 156 5.86 -12.81 8.94
C ILE A 156 4.78 -13.62 8.24
N ARG A 157 3.59 -13.03 8.12
CA ARG A 157 2.51 -13.52 7.26
C ARG A 157 2.31 -12.56 6.09
N LEU A 158 2.30 -13.09 4.87
CA LEU A 158 1.96 -12.34 3.66
C LEU A 158 0.55 -12.75 3.21
N GLU A 159 -0.29 -11.77 2.94
CA GLU A 159 -1.68 -12.00 2.49
C GLU A 159 -1.93 -11.20 1.22
N LYS A 160 -2.25 -11.88 0.12
CA LYS A 160 -2.69 -11.23 -1.11
C LYS A 160 -4.15 -10.82 -0.94
N TYR A 161 -4.44 -9.53 -0.92
CA TYR A 161 -5.81 -9.00 -0.84
C TYR A 161 -6.35 -8.61 -2.22
N TRP A 162 -5.48 -8.43 -3.21
CA TRP A 162 -5.87 -8.08 -4.56
C TRP A 162 -4.93 -8.72 -5.59
N ASP A 163 -5.50 -9.11 -6.72
CA ASP A 163 -4.76 -9.64 -7.86
C ASP A 163 -5.45 -9.17 -9.15
N PHE A 164 -4.67 -8.76 -10.14
CA PHE A 164 -5.24 -8.41 -11.44
C PHE A 164 -5.50 -9.70 -12.21
N LYS A 165 -6.77 -9.97 -12.52
CA LYS A 165 -7.16 -11.09 -13.37
C LYS A 165 -7.69 -10.57 -14.69
N ILE A 166 -7.10 -11.02 -15.78
CA ILE A 166 -7.63 -10.81 -17.12
C ILE A 166 -8.73 -11.85 -17.31
N GLU A 167 -9.97 -11.43 -17.11
CA GLU A 167 -11.15 -12.28 -17.31
C GLU A 167 -11.95 -11.76 -18.50
N PRO A 168 -12.44 -12.65 -19.39
CA PRO A 168 -13.30 -12.23 -20.48
C PRO A 168 -14.59 -11.66 -19.88
N SER A 169 -14.87 -10.41 -20.20
CA SER A 169 -16.09 -9.72 -19.77
C SER A 169 -17.29 -10.25 -20.53
N ILE A 170 -18.09 -11.09 -19.87
CA ILE A 170 -19.21 -11.88 -20.43
C ILE A 170 -20.33 -11.03 -21.08
N GLY A 171 -20.28 -9.69 -21.00
CA GLY A 171 -21.24 -8.79 -21.65
C GLY A 171 -20.66 -7.65 -22.50
N LEU A 172 -19.34 -7.44 -22.53
CA LEU A 172 -18.75 -6.33 -23.33
C LEU A 172 -18.79 -6.63 -24.83
N SER A 173 -18.66 -7.89 -25.24
CA SER A 173 -18.75 -8.30 -26.66
C SER A 173 -20.12 -8.03 -27.28
N LYS A 174 -21.16 -7.81 -26.46
CA LYS A 174 -22.52 -7.49 -26.90
C LYS A 174 -22.81 -5.98 -26.90
N LYS A 175 -21.90 -5.15 -26.37
CA LYS A 175 -22.06 -3.69 -26.39
C LYS A 175 -21.53 -3.11 -27.69
N ASN A 176 -22.18 -2.07 -28.20
CA ASN A 176 -21.64 -1.28 -29.31
C ASN A 176 -20.36 -0.55 -28.85
N GLU A 177 -19.39 -0.42 -29.76
CA GLU A 177 -18.13 0.30 -29.60
C GLU A 177 -18.31 1.68 -28.97
N VAL A 178 -19.34 2.44 -29.38
CA VAL A 178 -19.65 3.77 -28.83
C VAL A 178 -19.83 3.72 -27.31
N ILE A 179 -20.58 2.74 -26.80
CA ILE A 179 -20.83 2.59 -25.36
C ILE A 179 -19.54 2.22 -24.62
N ILE A 180 -18.67 1.43 -25.25
CA ILE A 180 -17.38 1.04 -24.68
C ILE A 180 -16.48 2.28 -24.59
N ALA A 181 -16.40 3.07 -25.65
CA ALA A 181 -15.62 4.31 -25.69
C ALA A 181 -16.10 5.32 -24.63
N GLU A 182 -17.41 5.55 -24.51
CA GLU A 182 -17.99 6.41 -23.47
C GLU A 182 -17.67 5.90 -22.06
N THR A 183 -17.73 4.59 -21.84
CA THR A 183 -17.39 3.99 -20.54
C THR A 183 -15.92 4.23 -20.20
N ILE A 184 -15.01 4.06 -21.16
CA ILE A 184 -13.58 4.31 -20.96
C ILE A 184 -13.35 5.80 -20.63
N TYR A 185 -14.00 6.70 -21.37
CA TYR A 185 -13.89 8.13 -21.15
C TYR A 185 -14.36 8.54 -19.75
N ASP A 186 -15.55 8.08 -19.33
CA ASP A 186 -16.10 8.34 -17.99
C ASP A 186 -15.18 7.80 -16.88
N LEU A 187 -14.64 6.59 -17.03
CA LEU A 187 -13.70 6.01 -16.07
C LEU A 187 -12.38 6.80 -16.00
N LEU A 188 -11.87 7.24 -17.15
CA LEU A 188 -10.67 8.06 -17.22
C LEU A 188 -10.89 9.42 -16.56
N GLU A 189 -12.00 10.10 -16.87
CA GLU A 189 -12.34 11.39 -16.29
C GLU A 189 -12.50 11.29 -14.77
N LYS A 190 -13.22 10.27 -14.27
CA LYS A 190 -13.33 9.97 -12.83
C LYS A 190 -11.98 9.68 -12.19
N SER A 191 -11.08 9.00 -12.89
CA SER A 191 -9.73 8.69 -12.42
C SER A 191 -8.88 9.96 -12.28
N VAL A 192 -8.98 10.88 -13.25
CA VAL A 192 -8.29 12.17 -13.21
C VAL A 192 -8.86 13.04 -12.10
N LYS A 193 -10.19 13.24 -12.05
CA LYS A 193 -10.87 14.08 -11.04
C LYS A 193 -10.45 13.72 -9.60
N ARG A 194 -10.39 12.42 -9.27
CA ARG A 194 -9.95 11.94 -7.95
C ARG A 194 -8.51 12.31 -7.57
N ARG A 195 -7.65 12.60 -8.55
CA ARG A 195 -6.24 12.97 -8.38
C ARG A 195 -5.98 14.47 -8.49
N LEU A 196 -7.02 15.27 -8.70
CA LEU A 196 -6.92 16.73 -8.72
C LEU A 196 -7.05 17.35 -7.33
N VAL A 197 -7.42 16.57 -6.30
CA VAL A 197 -7.47 17.04 -4.92
C VAL A 197 -6.03 17.18 -4.42
N SER A 198 -5.56 18.42 -4.24
CA SER A 198 -4.19 18.73 -3.83
C SER A 198 -4.15 20.07 -3.09
N ASP A 199 -3.40 20.12 -2.00
CA ASP A 199 -3.11 21.36 -1.25
C ASP A 199 -1.97 22.18 -1.90
N VAL A 200 -1.35 21.65 -2.95
CA VAL A 200 -0.26 22.28 -3.71
C VAL A 200 -0.61 22.39 -5.21
N PRO A 201 0.00 23.33 -5.95
CA PRO A 201 -0.20 23.43 -7.40
C PRO A 201 0.07 22.11 -8.13
N LEU A 202 -0.76 21.82 -9.13
CA LEU A 202 -0.65 20.61 -9.95
C LEU A 202 0.22 20.86 -11.19
N GLY A 203 1.02 19.85 -11.56
CA GLY A 203 1.80 19.82 -12.79
C GLY A 203 1.45 18.62 -13.66
N PHE A 204 1.78 18.69 -14.96
CA PHE A 204 1.61 17.62 -15.93
C PHE A 204 2.91 17.45 -16.73
N PHE A 205 3.31 16.21 -17.01
CA PHE A 205 4.56 15.83 -17.71
C PHE A 205 4.26 14.99 -18.93
#